data_AF-A0A258SYG1-F1
#
_entry.id   AF-A0A258SYG1-F1
#
_cell.length_a   1.000
_cell.length_b   1.000
_cell.length_c   1.000
_cell.angle_alpha   90.00
_cell.angle_beta   90.00
_cell.angle_gamma   90.00
#
_symmetry.space_group_name_H-M   'P 1'
#
loop_
_entity.id
_entity.type
_entity.pdbx_description
1 polymer ?
#
loop_
_entity_poly.entity_id
_entity_poly.type
_entity_poly.pdbx_seq_one_letter_code
_entity_poly.pdbx_strand_id
1 'polypeptide(L)'
;FTFNQPVFGMVYFAVGGFFAALVFAISVVAVPLMADRKTDAITAAIASIIACTKNPLTMLLWGACIVMLVALGFATYFVGLIITMPIVGHATWHVYRDIVEADNPPTKP
;
A
#
# COMPACT_ATOMS: atom_id res chain seq x y z
N PHE A 1 -5.12 -29.73 13.82
CA PHE A 1 -4.29 -28.50 13.84
C PHE A 1 -3.98 -28.15 15.29
N THR A 2 -2.88 -28.65 15.85
CA THR A 2 -2.55 -28.45 17.26
C THR A 2 -1.75 -27.15 17.41
N PHE A 3 -2.36 -26.10 17.95
CA PHE A 3 -1.77 -24.77 18.15
C PHE A 3 -0.61 -24.72 19.18
N ASN A 4 -0.04 -25.87 19.58
CA ASN A 4 1.07 -25.97 20.55
C ASN A 4 2.47 -25.76 19.93
N GLN A 5 2.56 -25.54 18.62
CA GLN A 5 3.83 -25.34 17.89
C GLN A 5 3.97 -23.86 17.49
N PRO A 6 4.40 -22.96 18.41
CA PRO A 6 4.48 -21.52 18.12
C PRO A 6 5.44 -21.20 16.96
N VAL A 7 6.44 -22.06 16.74
CA VAL A 7 7.39 -21.97 15.63
C VAL A 7 6.69 -22.01 14.28
N PHE A 8 5.70 -22.89 14.11
CA PHE A 8 4.96 -23.00 12.85
C PHE A 8 4.23 -21.69 12.54
N GLY A 9 3.53 -21.11 13.53
CA GLY A 9 2.88 -19.81 13.36
C GLY A 9 3.87 -18.70 12.96
N MET A 10 5.01 -18.60 13.66
CA MET A 10 6.02 -17.59 13.34
C MET A 10 6.57 -17.71 11.92
N VAL A 11 6.88 -18.93 11.47
CA VAL A 11 7.40 -19.15 10.11
C VAL A 11 6.36 -18.75 9.06
N TYR A 12 5.08 -19.12 9.27
CA TYR A 12 4.01 -18.73 8.35
C TYR A 12 3.81 -17.21 8.29
N PHE A 13 3.79 -16.53 9.43
CA PHE A 13 3.69 -15.07 9.47
C PHE A 13 4.91 -14.38 8.86
N ALA A 14 6.13 -14.90 9.09
CA ALA A 14 7.35 -14.34 8.52
C ALA A 14 7.38 -14.47 7.00
N VAL A 15 7.12 -15.67 6.48
CA VAL A 15 7.10 -15.93 5.03
C VAL A 15 5.95 -15.15 4.37
N GLY A 16 4.75 -15.19 4.95
CA GLY A 16 3.60 -14.44 4.44
C GLY A 16 3.82 -12.93 4.46
N GLY A 17 4.39 -12.40 5.55
CA GLY A 17 4.74 -10.99 5.68
C GLY A 17 5.79 -10.54 4.67
N PHE A 18 6.79 -11.38 4.38
CA PHE A 18 7.78 -11.10 3.34
C PHE A 18 7.15 -10.97 1.96
N PHE A 19 6.31 -11.95 1.56
CA PHE A 19 5.61 -11.88 0.27
C PHE A 19 4.63 -10.69 0.21
N ALA A 20 3.90 -10.41 1.29
CA ALA A 20 3.01 -9.26 1.37
C ALA A 20 3.77 -7.94 1.19
N ALA A 21 4.92 -7.79 1.85
CA ALA A 21 5.77 -6.60 1.71
C ALA A 21 6.30 -6.45 0.27
N LEU A 22 6.72 -7.55 -0.36
CA LEU A 22 7.20 -7.54 -1.74
C LEU A 22 6.08 -7.10 -2.71
N VAL A 23 4.91 -7.72 -2.61
CA VAL A 23 3.74 -7.39 -3.45
C VAL A 23 3.29 -5.96 -3.21
N PHE A 24 3.28 -5.51 -1.97
CA PHE A 24 2.96 -4.12 -1.62
C PHE A 24 3.96 -3.15 -2.27
N ALA A 25 5.26 -3.44 -2.15
CA ALA A 25 6.31 -2.57 -2.68
C ALA A 25 6.24 -2.36 -4.20
N ILE A 26 5.74 -3.35 -4.95
CA ILE A 26 5.60 -3.23 -6.41
C ILE A 26 4.25 -2.65 -6.86
N SER A 27 3.23 -2.63 -6.00
CA SER A 27 1.85 -2.30 -6.39
C SER A 27 1.28 -1.02 -5.78
N VAL A 28 1.82 -0.55 -4.65
CA VAL A 28 1.22 0.52 -3.82
C VAL A 28 0.90 1.80 -4.60
N VAL A 29 1.73 2.20 -5.56
CA VAL A 29 1.50 3.38 -6.41
C VAL A 29 1.37 3.03 -7.89
N ALA A 30 1.39 1.74 -8.25
CA ALA A 30 1.36 1.32 -9.64
C ALA A 30 0.05 1.71 -10.32
N VAL A 31 -1.10 1.41 -9.69
CA VAL A 31 -2.44 1.71 -10.23
C VAL A 31 -2.66 3.22 -10.46
N PRO A 32 -2.46 4.13 -9.49
CA PRO A 32 -2.65 5.56 -9.73
C PRO A 32 -1.64 6.12 -10.73
N LEU A 33 -0.39 5.65 -10.73
CA LEU A 33 0.63 6.10 -11.70
C LEU A 33 0.28 5.68 -13.13
N MET A 34 -0.22 4.46 -13.32
CA MET A 34 -0.71 3.98 -14.62
C MET A 34 -1.95 4.76 -15.07
N ALA A 35 -2.85 5.11 -14.14
CA ALA A 35 -4.07 5.86 -14.45
C ALA A 35 -3.79 7.32 -14.83
N ASP A 36 -2.89 8.00 -14.10
CA ASP A 36 -2.58 9.41 -14.32
C ASP A 36 -1.60 9.61 -15.48
N ARG A 37 -0.50 8.84 -15.52
CA ARG A 37 0.57 9.01 -16.51
C ARG A 37 0.55 8.01 -17.67
N LYS A 38 -0.48 7.16 -17.79
CA LYS A 38 -0.62 6.12 -18.84
C LYS A 38 0.68 5.33 -19.07
N THR A 39 1.41 5.09 -17.99
CA THR A 39 2.74 4.48 -18.00
C THR A 39 2.64 2.96 -17.94
N ASP A 40 3.60 2.23 -18.53
CA ASP A 40 3.61 0.77 -18.52
C ASP A 40 3.78 0.19 -17.10
N ALA A 41 3.19 -0.99 -16.87
CA ALA A 41 3.17 -1.66 -15.56
C ALA A 41 4.57 -1.89 -14.98
N ILE A 42 5.58 -2.16 -15.82
CA ILE A 42 6.97 -2.37 -15.39
C ILE A 42 7.55 -1.07 -14.81
N THR A 43 7.40 0.04 -15.53
CA THR A 43 7.86 1.36 -15.07
C THR A 43 7.14 1.78 -13.79
N ALA A 44 5.84 1.48 -13.70
CA ALA A 44 5.04 1.75 -12.51
C ALA A 44 5.48 0.92 -11.29
N ALA A 45 5.87 -0.34 -11.50
CA ALA A 45 6.43 -1.19 -10.45
C ALA A 45 7.78 -0.69 -9.96
N ILE A 46 8.68 -0.28 -10.87
CA ILE A 46 9.98 0.30 -10.50
C ILE A 46 9.78 1.60 -9.70
N ALA A 47 8.88 2.47 -10.15
CA ALA A 47 8.52 3.68 -9.41
C ALA A 47 7.97 3.37 -8.02
N SER A 48 7.18 2.30 -7.87
CA SER A 48 6.66 1.85 -6.59
C SER A 48 7.76 1.42 -5.62
N ILE A 49 8.74 0.65 -6.12
CA ILE A 49 9.91 0.25 -5.32
C ILE A 49 10.70 1.49 -4.87
N ILE A 50 10.93 2.45 -5.76
CA ILE A 50 11.64 3.70 -5.44
C ILE A 50 10.86 4.53 -4.42
N ALA A 51 9.54 4.62 -4.54
CA ALA A 51 8.69 5.31 -3.57
C ALA A 51 8.78 4.64 -2.18
N CYS A 52 8.78 3.31 -2.14
CA CYS A 52 8.97 2.53 -0.91
C CYS A 52 10.33 2.76 -0.25
N THR A 53 11.42 2.84 -1.01
CA THR A 53 12.76 3.07 -0.44
C THR A 53 13.01 4.53 -0.07
N LYS A 54 12.41 5.48 -0.78
CA LYS A 54 12.55 6.93 -0.50
C LYS A 54 11.78 7.35 0.76
N ASN A 55 10.60 6.76 1.02
CA ASN A 55 9.75 7.10 2.16
C ASN A 55 9.26 5.85 2.91
N PRO A 56 10.17 5.09 3.55
CA PRO A 56 9.83 3.82 4.16
C PRO A 56 8.83 3.98 5.31
N LEU A 57 8.93 5.04 6.11
CA LEU A 57 8.04 5.27 7.26
C LEU A 57 6.59 5.52 6.82
N THR A 58 6.40 6.40 5.83
CA THR A 58 5.08 6.71 5.27
C THR A 58 4.45 5.47 4.63
N MET A 59 5.25 4.67 3.93
CA MET A 59 4.78 3.46 3.26
C MET A 59 4.42 2.35 4.26
N LEU A 60 5.14 2.27 5.38
CA LEU A 60 4.84 1.34 6.47
C LEU A 60 3.54 1.73 7.19
N LEU A 61 3.35 3.01 7.49
CA LEU A 61 2.09 3.53 8.04
C LEU A 61 0.92 3.26 7.10
N TRP A 62 1.11 3.47 5.80
CA TRP A 62 0.08 3.21 4.79
C TRP A 62 -0.26 1.72 4.68
N GLY A 63 0.75 0.85 4.63
CA GLY A 63 0.55 -0.60 4.67
C GLY A 63 -0.19 -1.04 5.94
N ALA A 64 0.16 -0.49 7.10
CA ALA A 64 -0.52 -0.77 8.36
C ALA A 64 -2.00 -0.33 8.34
N CYS A 65 -2.29 0.84 7.74
CA CYS A 65 -3.66 1.30 7.53
C CYS A 65 -4.47 0.31 6.67
N ILE A 66 -3.92 -0.16 5.55
CA ILE A 66 -4.59 -1.15 4.69
C ILE A 66 -4.87 -2.44 5.46
N VAL A 67 -3.89 -2.95 6.21
CA VAL A 67 -4.05 -4.16 7.03
C VAL A 67 -5.16 -3.96 8.07
N MET A 68 -5.18 -2.84 8.79
CA MET A 68 -6.24 -2.54 9.77
C MET A 68 -7.61 -2.45 9.11
N LEU A 69 -7.70 -1.77 7.97
CA LEU A 69 -8.95 -1.59 7.23
C LEU A 69 -9.49 -2.92 6.68
N VAL A 70 -8.61 -3.80 6.18
CA VAL A 70 -8.96 -5.14 5.73
C VAL A 70 -9.38 -6.01 6.92
N ALA A 71 -8.67 -5.95 8.04
CA ALA A 71 -9.02 -6.67 9.26
C ALA A 71 -10.40 -6.25 9.81
N LEU A 72 -10.70 -4.94 9.81
CA LEU A 72 -12.02 -4.41 10.15
C LEU A 72 -13.09 -4.87 9.15
N GLY A 73 -12.76 -4.92 7.86
CA GLY A 73 -13.62 -5.48 6.82
C GLY A 73 -13.99 -6.94 7.10
N PHE A 74 -13.01 -7.77 7.46
CA PHE A 74 -13.27 -9.16 7.85
C PHE A 74 -14.09 -9.25 9.15
N ALA A 75 -13.80 -8.43 10.15
CA ALA A 75 -14.53 -8.40 11.42
C ALA A 75 -16.01 -8.01 11.26
N THR A 76 -16.33 -7.22 10.24
CA THR A 76 -17.69 -6.75 9.94
C THR A 76 -18.42 -7.62 8.89
N TYR A 77 -17.98 -8.88 8.70
CA TYR A 77 -18.53 -9.78 7.68
C TYR A 77 -18.52 -9.18 6.26
N PHE A 78 -17.40 -8.55 5.88
CA PHE A 78 -17.16 -7.91 4.57
C PHE A 78 -17.97 -6.64 4.30
N VAL A 79 -18.94 -6.26 5.15
CA VAL A 79 -19.73 -5.03 4.98
C VAL A 79 -18.85 -3.78 5.11
N GLY A 80 -17.87 -3.79 6.01
CA GLY A 80 -16.93 -2.68 6.19
C GLY A 80 -16.10 -2.35 4.95
N LEU A 81 -15.89 -3.31 4.04
CA LEU A 81 -15.14 -3.07 2.79
C LEU A 81 -15.83 -2.06 1.87
N ILE A 82 -17.17 -1.93 1.96
CA ILE A 82 -17.94 -0.95 1.17
C ILE A 82 -17.54 0.49 1.53
N ILE A 83 -17.26 0.75 2.81
CA ILE A 83 -16.87 2.08 3.32
C ILE A 83 -15.36 2.27 3.24
N THR A 84 -14.59 1.21 3.47
CA THR A 84 -13.13 1.22 3.38
C THR A 84 -12.63 1.52 1.97
N MET A 85 -13.23 0.94 0.93
CA MET A 85 -12.84 1.16 -0.47
C MET A 85 -12.76 2.66 -0.85
N PRO A 86 -13.79 3.48 -0.63
CA PRO A 86 -13.72 4.91 -0.95
C PRO A 86 -12.73 5.69 -0.07
N ILE A 87 -12.55 5.31 1.20
CA ILE A 87 -11.57 5.94 2.10
C ILE A 87 -10.13 5.67 1.62
N VAL A 88 -9.83 4.42 1.24
CA VAL A 88 -8.52 4.05 0.68
C VAL A 88 -8.28 4.78 -0.63
N GLY A 89 -9.29 4.89 -1.51
CA GLY A 89 -9.20 5.67 -2.74
C GLY A 89 -8.87 7.16 -2.48
N HIS A 90 -9.57 7.78 -1.53
CA HIS A 90 -9.32 9.18 -1.16
C HIS A 90 -7.93 9.40 -0.54
N ALA A 91 -7.48 8.51 0.35
CA ALA A 91 -6.18 8.66 0.98
C ALA A 91 -5.02 8.35 0.01
N THR A 92 -5.17 7.38 -0.91
CA THR A 92 -4.24 7.18 -2.02
C THR A 92 -4.15 8.42 -2.91
N TRP A 93 -5.27 9.09 -3.19
CA TRP A 93 -5.29 10.36 -3.94
C TRP A 93 -4.56 11.49 -3.19
N HIS A 94 -4.72 11.56 -1.87
CA HIS A 94 -4.02 12.56 -1.05
C HIS A 94 -2.51 12.32 -1.00
N VAL A 95 -2.07 11.08 -0.78
CA VAL A 95 -0.64 10.72 -0.80
C VAL A 95 -0.04 10.96 -2.19
N TYR A 96 -0.78 10.65 -3.26
CA TYR A 96 -0.34 10.93 -4.62
C TYR A 96 -0.12 12.43 -4.85
N ARG A 97 -1.11 13.26 -4.48
CA ARG A 97 -1.04 14.72 -4.66
C ARG A 97 0.12 15.33 -3.89
N ASP A 98 0.35 14.90 -2.65
CA ASP A 98 1.45 15.43 -1.83
C ASP A 98 2.83 15.08 -2.41
N ILE A 99 2.97 13.93 -3.10
CA ILE A 99 4.22 13.54 -3.75
C ILE A 99 4.45 14.32 -5.06
N VAL A 100 3.40 14.59 -5.83
CA VAL A 100 3.51 15.28 -7.14
C VAL A 100 3.66 16.80 -6.98
N GLU A 101 2.98 17.40 -6.02
CA GLU A 101 3.08 18.85 -5.76
C GLU A 101 4.46 19.22 -5.19
N ALA A 102 5.13 18.29 -4.51
CA ALA A 102 6.53 18.45 -4.08
C ALA A 102 7.54 18.44 -5.25
N ASP A 103 7.18 17.90 -6.41
CA ASP A 103 8.05 17.80 -7.59
C ASP A 103 7.90 19.01 -8.55
N ASN A 104 6.88 19.86 -8.34
CA ASN A 104 6.61 21.05 -9.17
C ASN A 104 6.57 22.31 -8.27
N PRO A 105 7.73 22.89 -7.90
CA PRO A 105 7.74 24.14 -7.15
C PRO A 105 7.07 25.25 -7.97
N PRO A 106 6.25 26.11 -7.35
CA PRO A 106 5.60 27.21 -8.07
C PRO A 106 6.67 28.11 -8.68
N THR A 107 6.70 28.17 -10.02
CA THR A 107 7.40 29.25 -10.73
C THR A 107 6.63 30.54 -10.48
N LYS A 108 7.03 31.22 -9.41
CA LYS A 108 6.54 32.54 -9.05
C LYS A 108 6.89 33.52 -10.18
N PRO A 109 5.94 34.34 -10.67
CA PRO A 109 6.26 35.45 -11.57
C PRO A 109 7.05 36.55 -10.86
#